data_AF-A0A074XUF4-F1
#
_entry.id   AF-A0A074XUF4-F1
#
_cell.length_a   1.000
_cell.length_b   1.000
_cell.length_c   1.000
_cell.angle_alpha   90.00
_cell.angle_beta   90.00
_cell.angle_gamma   90.00
#
_symmetry.space_group_name_H-M   'P 1'
#
loop_
_entity.id
_entity.type
_entity.pdbx_description
1 polymer ?
#
loop_
_entity_poly.entity_id
_entity_poly.type
_entity_poly.pdbx_seq_one_letter_code
_entity_poly.pdbx_strand_id
1 'polypeptide(L)'
;MAFRRRDNQAGDNEGHHSDGSTATNNSTGDLETRMKDLEKAGVHRRPQARRRISDVAPEGTDREITLKERLRHFTWAWFTLTMSTGGFATLLSVQPHKFTGLLTIGTIVYIFDLVLFVILCAAITARFIMYPGSFHKSLKHPTEALFFPTFWLSLPTIIGGMNNYGVGNVGGWLIVTLRVLFWIYFACTLLVAIFQYWYLFASRTLLVKSMAPSWILPIFPVMLTGTLANIIASNQPPEQRLPIIVAGVASQGLGWTVAVMIYAVMIVRLFEYGLPPPNARPGMFICVGPAGFTILALIGMSNALPEGYGYFAKNPTAIPALQAMALFVSIFIWMIGFWWFALATISVLYGIKQMSFSLVNWALVFPNVGFTIAVINIGQQLESQGILWVGSIMSILVFAIWLFNLYAHARAVLTKRMMMPGQDEDKGEEEEE
;
A
#
# COMPACT_ATOMS: atom_id res chain seq x y z
N MET A 1 -39.24 7.06 -1.37
CA MET A 1 -40.65 6.62 -1.51
C MET A 1 -40.65 5.33 -2.32
N ALA A 2 -41.22 4.19 -1.95
CA ALA A 2 -42.06 3.83 -0.81
C ALA A 2 -41.86 2.33 -0.51
N PHE A 3 -41.88 1.99 0.78
CA PHE A 3 -41.86 0.64 1.34
C PHE A 3 -43.18 -0.09 1.07
N ARG A 4 -43.14 -1.42 0.89
CA ARG A 4 -44.33 -2.28 0.89
C ARG A 4 -44.30 -3.19 2.12
N ARG A 5 -45.03 -2.80 3.16
CA ARG A 5 -45.46 -3.65 4.28
C ARG A 5 -46.61 -4.56 3.81
N ARG A 6 -46.68 -5.77 4.36
CA ARG A 6 -47.92 -6.57 4.43
C ARG A 6 -48.09 -6.97 5.89
N ASP A 7 -49.18 -6.51 6.48
CA ASP A 7 -49.72 -6.99 7.76
C ASP A 7 -51.02 -7.76 7.50
N ASN A 8 -51.25 -8.69 8.41
CA ASN A 8 -52.51 -9.28 8.87
C ASN A 8 -53.28 -10.28 8.00
N GLN A 9 -53.42 -11.48 8.56
CA GLN A 9 -54.74 -12.03 8.88
C GLN A 9 -54.67 -12.86 10.18
N ALA A 10 -55.54 -12.51 11.12
CA ALA A 10 -55.83 -13.22 12.36
C ALA A 10 -57.04 -14.14 12.15
N GLY A 11 -57.16 -15.17 12.99
CA GLY A 11 -58.33 -16.03 13.11
C GLY A 11 -58.16 -17.06 14.22
N ASP A 12 -58.86 -16.82 15.33
CA ASP A 12 -58.93 -17.60 16.58
C ASP A 12 -59.47 -19.04 16.40
N ASN A 13 -59.10 -19.96 17.31
CA ASN A 13 -60.10 -20.64 18.15
C ASN A 13 -59.50 -21.41 19.35
N GLU A 14 -60.38 -21.60 20.35
CA GLU A 14 -60.21 -21.86 21.79
C GLU A 14 -59.74 -23.27 22.23
N GLY A 15 -59.17 -23.33 23.47
CA GLY A 15 -59.80 -24.13 24.54
C GLY A 15 -59.09 -25.37 25.14
N HIS A 16 -58.77 -25.27 26.45
CA HIS A 16 -58.74 -26.33 27.50
C HIS A 16 -57.52 -27.26 27.67
N HIS A 17 -56.71 -27.05 28.72
CA HIS A 17 -56.84 -27.71 30.05
C HIS A 17 -55.66 -27.33 30.97
N SER A 18 -55.99 -27.11 32.25
CA SER A 18 -55.09 -26.85 33.37
C SER A 18 -54.49 -28.13 33.96
N ASP A 19 -53.23 -28.10 34.39
CA ASP A 19 -52.79 -28.66 35.67
C ASP A 19 -51.41 -28.09 36.04
N GLY A 20 -51.28 -27.62 37.29
CA GLY A 20 -50.07 -27.01 37.82
C GLY A 20 -49.15 -28.00 38.53
N SER A 21 -47.85 -27.72 38.55
CA SER A 21 -47.02 -27.92 39.75
C SER A 21 -45.62 -27.30 39.59
N THR A 22 -45.23 -26.56 40.65
CA THR A 22 -43.88 -26.36 41.21
C THR A 22 -42.71 -25.89 40.33
N ALA A 23 -42.42 -24.59 40.47
CA ALA A 23 -41.08 -24.06 40.36
C ALA A 23 -40.18 -24.63 41.47
N THR A 24 -39.09 -25.31 41.10
CA THR A 24 -37.95 -25.54 41.99
C THR A 24 -36.63 -25.33 41.23
N ASN A 25 -35.71 -24.66 41.92
CA ASN A 25 -34.39 -24.20 41.50
C ASN A 25 -33.58 -25.23 40.71
N ASN A 26 -33.10 -24.88 39.51
CA ASN A 26 -32.03 -25.61 38.84
C ASN A 26 -31.06 -24.74 38.00
N SER A 27 -31.06 -23.42 38.17
CA SER A 27 -30.21 -22.53 37.34
C SER A 27 -28.78 -22.32 37.86
N THR A 28 -28.46 -22.71 39.10
CA THR A 28 -27.12 -22.52 39.69
C THR A 28 -26.16 -23.68 39.43
N GLY A 29 -26.65 -24.92 39.38
CA GLY A 29 -25.81 -26.10 39.10
C GLY A 29 -25.28 -26.14 37.66
N ASP A 30 -26.05 -25.61 36.70
CA ASP A 30 -25.69 -25.64 35.28
C ASP A 30 -24.63 -24.58 34.93
N LEU A 31 -24.61 -23.47 35.67
CA LEU A 31 -23.59 -22.41 35.56
C LEU A 31 -22.26 -22.82 36.22
N GLU A 32 -22.29 -23.45 37.39
CA GLU A 32 -21.07 -23.98 38.03
C GLU A 32 -20.42 -25.09 37.20
N THR A 33 -21.22 -25.93 36.55
CA THR A 33 -20.72 -27.00 35.68
C THR A 33 -20.08 -26.42 34.42
N ARG A 34 -20.70 -25.42 33.79
CA ARG A 34 -20.11 -24.69 32.64
C ARG A 34 -18.85 -23.90 33.01
N MET A 35 -18.76 -23.37 34.23
CA MET A 35 -17.54 -22.68 34.70
C MET A 35 -16.40 -23.67 35.01
N LYS A 36 -16.70 -24.84 35.58
CA LYS A 36 -15.71 -25.91 35.78
C LYS A 36 -15.21 -26.51 34.46
N ASP A 37 -16.07 -26.59 33.44
CA ASP A 37 -15.68 -27.02 32.09
C ASP A 37 -14.80 -25.97 31.39
N LEU A 38 -15.06 -24.68 31.63
CA LEU A 38 -14.20 -23.58 31.15
C LEU A 38 -12.84 -23.53 31.89
N GLU A 39 -12.80 -23.82 33.20
CA GLU A 39 -11.54 -23.94 33.94
C GLU A 39 -10.73 -25.17 33.52
N LYS A 40 -11.39 -26.32 33.25
CA LYS A 40 -10.71 -27.51 32.70
C LYS A 40 -10.22 -27.32 31.28
N ALA A 41 -10.87 -26.47 30.47
CA ALA A 41 -10.38 -26.07 29.15
C ALA A 41 -9.17 -25.12 29.22
N GLY A 42 -8.90 -24.50 30.38
CA GLY A 42 -7.82 -23.54 30.62
C GLY A 42 -6.52 -24.13 31.17
N VAL A 43 -6.45 -25.42 31.50
CA VAL A 43 -5.25 -26.02 32.12
C VAL A 43 -4.20 -26.39 31.07
N HIS A 44 -3.14 -25.57 31.05
CA HIS A 44 -1.81 -25.79 30.48
C HIS A 44 -1.54 -27.12 29.75
N ARG A 45 -1.82 -27.13 28.43
CA ARG A 45 -0.94 -27.87 27.52
C ARG A 45 0.39 -27.12 27.43
N ARG A 46 1.45 -27.73 27.97
CA ARG A 46 2.84 -27.32 27.71
C ARG A 46 2.99 -27.01 26.21
N PRO A 47 3.67 -25.93 25.82
CA PRO A 47 3.93 -25.68 24.41
C PRO A 47 4.84 -26.81 23.91
N GLN A 48 4.24 -27.84 23.28
CA GLN A 48 4.97 -28.64 22.32
C GLN A 48 5.57 -27.64 21.32
N ALA A 49 6.87 -27.73 21.09
CA ALA A 49 7.57 -26.94 20.10
C ALA A 49 6.82 -27.05 18.78
N ARG A 50 5.96 -26.06 18.50
CA ARG A 50 5.17 -26.00 17.29
C ARG A 50 6.20 -25.73 16.20
N ARG A 51 6.63 -26.78 15.49
CA ARG A 51 7.37 -26.65 14.24
C ARG A 51 6.67 -25.55 13.45
N ARG A 52 7.42 -24.54 13.00
CA ARG A 52 6.79 -23.47 12.21
C ARG A 52 6.12 -24.17 11.03
N ILE A 53 4.92 -23.76 10.66
CA ILE A 53 4.27 -24.24 9.43
C ILE A 53 5.19 -23.98 8.21
N SER A 54 6.14 -23.04 8.33
CA SER A 54 7.20 -22.75 7.36
C SER A 54 8.47 -23.61 7.43
N ASP A 55 8.56 -24.57 8.36
CA ASP A 55 9.63 -25.58 8.42
C ASP A 55 9.20 -26.91 7.80
N VAL A 56 7.95 -27.00 7.34
CA VAL A 56 7.44 -28.14 6.59
C VAL A 56 7.60 -27.78 5.11
N ALA A 57 8.48 -28.47 4.40
CA ALA A 57 8.50 -28.44 2.94
C ALA A 57 7.07 -28.74 2.44
N PRO A 58 6.58 -28.10 1.38
CA PRO A 58 5.22 -28.34 0.90
C PRO A 58 5.01 -29.85 0.73
N GLU A 59 4.13 -30.44 1.54
CA GLU A 59 3.71 -31.82 1.37
C GLU A 59 3.01 -31.90 0.01
N GLY A 60 3.59 -32.66 -0.92
CA GLY A 60 2.91 -33.00 -2.18
C GLY A 60 3.62 -32.65 -3.49
N THR A 61 4.92 -32.32 -3.53
CA THR A 61 5.66 -32.34 -4.82
C THR A 61 7.05 -32.97 -4.68
N ASP A 62 7.11 -34.30 -4.78
CA ASP A 62 8.36 -35.05 -5.04
C ASP A 62 8.97 -34.74 -6.43
N ARG A 63 8.39 -33.79 -7.18
CA ARG A 63 8.81 -33.37 -8.51
C ARG A 63 9.51 -32.01 -8.43
N GLU A 64 10.73 -31.93 -8.95
CA GLU A 64 11.41 -30.65 -9.10
C GLU A 64 10.61 -29.72 -10.04
N ILE A 65 10.01 -28.67 -9.47
CA ILE A 65 9.32 -27.64 -10.25
C ILE A 65 10.33 -26.86 -11.09
N THR A 66 10.12 -26.85 -12.40
CA THR A 66 10.97 -26.15 -13.35
C THR A 66 10.83 -24.62 -13.22
N LEU A 67 11.83 -23.86 -13.64
CA LEU A 67 11.78 -22.39 -13.64
C LEU A 67 10.60 -21.85 -14.48
N LYS A 68 10.22 -22.57 -15.54
CA LYS A 68 9.04 -22.31 -16.36
C LYS A 68 7.74 -22.43 -15.55
N GLU A 69 7.58 -23.51 -14.79
CA GLU A 69 6.40 -23.71 -13.93
C GLU A 69 6.37 -22.69 -12.78
N ARG A 70 7.52 -22.32 -12.21
CA ARG A 70 7.59 -21.26 -11.20
C ARG A 70 7.11 -19.91 -11.76
N LEU A 71 7.47 -19.57 -13.00
CA LEU A 71 7.02 -18.33 -13.65
C LEU A 71 5.49 -18.28 -13.84
N ARG A 72 4.79 -19.41 -13.83
CA ARG A 72 3.31 -19.44 -13.83
C ARG A 72 2.73 -18.71 -12.61
N HIS A 73 3.43 -18.76 -11.48
CA HIS A 73 3.04 -18.18 -10.19
C HIS A 73 3.63 -16.78 -9.95
N PHE A 74 4.23 -16.16 -10.98
CA PHE A 74 4.78 -14.81 -10.84
C PHE A 74 3.67 -13.74 -10.90
N THR A 75 3.35 -13.11 -9.78
CA THR A 75 2.21 -12.18 -9.65
C THR A 75 2.58 -10.71 -9.81
N TRP A 76 1.57 -9.84 -9.94
CA TRP A 76 1.76 -8.38 -9.91
C TRP A 76 2.39 -7.88 -8.59
N ALA A 77 2.23 -8.59 -7.48
CA ALA A 77 2.77 -8.18 -6.18
C ALA A 77 4.30 -8.10 -6.17
N TRP A 78 5.00 -8.70 -7.13
CA TRP A 78 6.45 -8.58 -7.27
C TRP A 78 6.94 -7.15 -7.49
N PHE A 79 6.14 -6.30 -8.14
CA PHE A 79 6.47 -4.88 -8.31
C PHE A 79 6.46 -4.08 -7.00
N THR A 80 6.06 -4.70 -5.87
CA THR A 80 6.29 -4.10 -4.55
C THR A 80 7.78 -3.95 -4.21
N LEU A 81 8.64 -4.80 -4.78
CA LEU A 81 10.10 -4.70 -4.67
C LEU A 81 10.62 -3.43 -5.34
N THR A 82 10.21 -3.18 -6.58
CA THR A 82 10.70 -2.04 -7.39
C THR A 82 10.13 -0.72 -6.90
N MET A 83 8.82 -0.65 -6.60
CA MET A 83 8.26 0.58 -6.02
C MET A 83 8.98 0.94 -4.69
N SER A 84 9.31 -0.05 -3.85
CA SER A 84 10.02 0.17 -2.59
C SER A 84 11.47 0.60 -2.79
N THR A 85 12.18 -0.04 -3.72
CA THR A 85 13.60 0.22 -3.97
C THR A 85 13.80 1.58 -4.65
N GLY A 86 12.99 1.90 -5.67
CA GLY A 86 12.97 3.23 -6.26
C GLY A 86 12.47 4.32 -5.31
N GLY A 87 11.50 4.00 -4.44
CA GLY A 87 11.09 4.89 -3.35
C GLY A 87 12.25 5.19 -2.40
N PHE A 88 12.99 4.16 -1.99
CA PHE A 88 14.17 4.35 -1.14
C PHE A 88 15.26 5.17 -1.84
N ALA A 89 15.50 4.96 -3.14
CA ALA A 89 16.38 5.83 -3.93
C ALA A 89 15.90 7.29 -3.90
N THR A 90 14.60 7.54 -4.01
CA THR A 90 14.04 8.90 -3.90
C THR A 90 14.28 9.50 -2.51
N LEU A 91 14.12 8.71 -1.45
CA LEU A 91 14.41 9.15 -0.08
C LEU A 91 15.87 9.57 0.11
N LEU A 92 16.82 8.84 -0.50
CA LEU A 92 18.24 9.18 -0.43
C LEU A 92 18.56 10.52 -1.11
N SER A 93 17.87 10.89 -2.19
CA SER A 93 18.12 12.16 -2.89
C SER A 93 17.69 13.41 -2.09
N VAL A 94 16.76 13.26 -1.15
CA VAL A 94 16.13 14.38 -0.43
C VAL A 94 16.53 14.48 1.05
N GLN A 95 17.60 13.78 1.46
CA GLN A 95 18.05 13.82 2.85
C GLN A 95 18.46 15.24 3.29
N PRO A 96 18.05 15.67 4.51
CA PRO A 96 18.44 16.98 5.04
C PRO A 96 19.90 17.01 5.50
N HIS A 97 20.40 15.93 6.09
CA HIS A 97 21.78 15.79 6.54
C HIS A 97 22.56 14.92 5.55
N LYS A 98 23.29 15.56 4.64
CA LYS A 98 24.04 14.89 3.57
C LYS A 98 25.49 14.65 3.99
N PHE A 99 26.07 13.56 3.50
CA PHE A 99 27.50 13.27 3.59
C PHE A 99 28.06 12.97 2.20
N THR A 100 29.38 13.10 2.04
CA THR A 100 30.07 12.82 0.78
C THR A 100 29.85 11.36 0.36
N GLY A 101 29.27 11.16 -0.82
CA GLY A 101 28.95 9.83 -1.36
C GLY A 101 27.49 9.40 -1.21
N LEU A 102 26.65 10.14 -0.46
CA LEU A 102 25.21 9.82 -0.34
C LEU A 102 24.50 9.78 -1.70
N LEU A 103 24.78 10.75 -2.58
CA LEU A 103 24.21 10.80 -3.92
C LEU A 103 24.70 9.63 -4.79
N THR A 104 25.97 9.22 -4.63
CA THR A 104 26.54 8.05 -5.32
C THR A 104 25.83 6.77 -4.87
N ILE A 105 25.60 6.60 -3.56
CA ILE A 105 24.82 5.47 -3.02
C ILE A 105 23.40 5.50 -3.61
N GLY A 106 22.74 6.66 -3.61
CA GLY A 106 21.42 6.83 -4.22
C GLY A 106 21.40 6.45 -5.70
N THR A 107 22.43 6.83 -6.45
CA THR A 107 22.58 6.47 -7.87
C THR A 107 22.73 4.97 -8.06
N ILE A 108 23.53 4.29 -7.23
CA ILE A 108 23.70 2.83 -7.27
C ILE A 108 22.37 2.13 -6.98
N VAL A 109 21.64 2.56 -5.94
CA VAL A 109 20.33 2.01 -5.60
C VAL A 109 19.32 2.25 -6.73
N TYR A 110 19.36 3.41 -7.38
CA TYR A 110 18.49 3.71 -8.51
C TYR A 110 18.80 2.85 -9.74
N ILE A 111 20.08 2.66 -10.09
CA ILE A 111 20.48 1.75 -11.17
C ILE A 111 20.07 0.32 -10.86
N PHE A 112 20.23 -0.11 -9.60
CA PHE A 112 19.76 -1.41 -9.14
C PHE A 112 18.24 -1.55 -9.30
N ASP A 113 17.46 -0.52 -8.96
CA ASP A 113 16.01 -0.50 -9.18
C ASP A 113 15.63 -0.60 -10.67
N LEU A 114 16.33 0.13 -11.56
CA LEU A 114 16.12 0.03 -13.01
C LEU A 114 16.33 -1.39 -13.52
N VAL A 115 17.42 -2.04 -13.09
CA VAL A 115 17.72 -3.43 -13.47
C VAL A 115 16.65 -4.37 -12.95
N LEU A 116 16.24 -4.23 -11.69
CA LEU A 116 15.15 -5.02 -11.11
C LEU A 116 13.84 -4.82 -11.89
N PHE A 117 13.48 -3.58 -12.20
CA PHE A 117 12.25 -3.25 -12.92
C PHE A 117 12.22 -3.90 -14.31
N VAL A 118 13.31 -3.85 -15.05
CA VAL A 118 13.43 -4.54 -16.36
C VAL A 118 13.29 -6.06 -16.19
N ILE A 119 13.93 -6.65 -15.18
CA ILE A 119 13.83 -8.09 -14.91
C ILE A 119 12.39 -8.50 -14.58
N LEU A 120 11.69 -7.75 -13.71
CA LEU A 120 10.30 -8.07 -13.34
C LEU A 120 9.34 -7.86 -14.52
N CYS A 121 9.58 -6.84 -15.36
CA CYS A 121 8.82 -6.64 -16.60
C CYS A 121 9.03 -7.81 -17.58
N ALA A 122 10.27 -8.29 -17.74
CA ALA A 122 10.56 -9.45 -18.55
C ALA A 122 9.91 -10.72 -18.00
N ALA A 123 9.93 -10.92 -16.67
CA ALA A 123 9.31 -12.07 -16.01
C ALA A 123 7.79 -12.11 -16.14
N ILE A 124 7.09 -11.00 -15.88
CA ILE A 124 5.62 -10.94 -16.03
C ILE A 124 5.20 -11.08 -17.50
N THR A 125 5.98 -10.49 -18.42
CA THR A 125 5.74 -10.65 -19.86
C THR A 125 5.95 -12.09 -20.30
N ALA A 126 7.00 -12.75 -19.80
CA ALA A 126 7.23 -14.17 -20.05
C ALA A 126 6.08 -15.04 -19.54
N ARG A 127 5.54 -14.78 -18.33
CA ARG A 127 4.33 -15.48 -17.81
C ARG A 127 3.18 -15.39 -18.82
N PHE A 128 2.89 -14.20 -19.35
CA PHE A 128 1.75 -14.00 -20.26
C PHE A 128 1.96 -14.57 -21.66
N ILE A 129 3.20 -14.61 -22.16
CA ILE A 129 3.52 -15.27 -23.43
C ILE A 129 3.47 -16.79 -23.28
N MET A 130 3.99 -17.34 -22.18
CA MET A 130 4.10 -18.78 -21.96
C MET A 130 2.77 -19.42 -21.53
N TYR A 131 1.90 -18.66 -20.87
CA TYR A 131 0.58 -19.10 -20.40
C TYR A 131 -0.52 -18.15 -20.92
N PRO A 132 -0.96 -18.31 -22.18
CA PRO A 132 -2.00 -17.48 -22.77
C PRO A 132 -3.27 -17.47 -21.93
N GLY A 133 -3.86 -16.29 -21.73
CA GLY A 133 -5.04 -16.09 -20.87
C GLY A 133 -4.71 -15.79 -19.41
N SER A 134 -3.48 -16.05 -18.94
CA SER A 134 -3.05 -15.71 -17.57
C SER A 134 -3.17 -14.22 -17.27
N PHE A 135 -2.96 -13.33 -18.25
CA PHE A 135 -3.18 -11.89 -18.07
C PHE A 135 -4.62 -11.58 -17.64
N HIS A 136 -5.61 -12.09 -18.37
CA HIS A 136 -7.03 -11.86 -18.06
C HIS A 136 -7.44 -12.52 -16.75
N LYS A 137 -6.91 -13.73 -16.47
CA LYS A 137 -7.11 -14.40 -15.17
C LYS A 137 -6.56 -13.56 -14.02
N SER A 138 -5.34 -13.02 -14.14
CA SER A 138 -4.70 -12.19 -13.11
C SER A 138 -5.50 -10.94 -12.76
N LEU A 139 -6.12 -10.29 -13.76
CA LEU A 139 -6.95 -9.09 -13.55
C LEU A 139 -8.33 -9.39 -12.96
N LYS A 140 -8.77 -10.65 -13.06
CA LYS A 140 -10.02 -11.10 -12.46
C LYS A 140 -9.81 -11.72 -11.08
N HIS A 141 -8.64 -12.25 -10.80
CA HIS A 141 -8.35 -12.96 -9.54
C HIS A 141 -8.55 -12.03 -8.33
N PRO A 142 -9.31 -12.43 -7.30
CA PRO A 142 -9.77 -11.53 -6.22
C PRO A 142 -8.64 -10.91 -5.41
N THR A 143 -7.50 -11.59 -5.28
CA THR A 143 -6.32 -11.09 -4.56
C THR A 143 -5.27 -10.50 -5.48
N GLU A 144 -4.96 -11.15 -6.61
CA GLU A 144 -3.89 -10.70 -7.51
C GLU A 144 -4.28 -9.41 -8.26
N ALA A 145 -5.56 -9.22 -8.62
CA ALA A 145 -6.01 -8.01 -9.31
C ALA A 145 -5.81 -6.73 -8.47
N LEU A 146 -5.88 -6.84 -7.14
CA LEU A 146 -5.61 -5.73 -6.21
C LEU A 146 -4.14 -5.31 -6.21
N PHE A 147 -3.24 -6.17 -6.70
CA PHE A 147 -1.82 -5.86 -6.86
C PHE A 147 -1.44 -5.40 -8.27
N PHE A 148 -2.31 -5.48 -9.29
CA PHE A 148 -2.03 -4.85 -10.60
C PHE A 148 -1.55 -3.38 -10.50
N PRO A 149 -2.07 -2.54 -9.58
CA PRO A 149 -1.57 -1.18 -9.36
C PRO A 149 -0.09 -1.07 -8.97
N THR A 150 0.55 -2.09 -8.41
CA THR A 150 1.95 -2.01 -7.96
C THR A 150 2.94 -1.81 -9.12
N PHE A 151 2.62 -2.34 -10.31
CA PHE A 151 3.35 -2.03 -11.54
C PHE A 151 3.34 -0.52 -11.79
N TRP A 152 2.14 0.08 -11.76
CA TRP A 152 1.97 1.52 -11.94
C TRP A 152 2.63 2.33 -10.83
N LEU A 153 2.64 1.85 -9.58
CA LEU A 153 3.33 2.50 -8.46
C LEU A 153 4.87 2.50 -8.60
N SER A 154 5.44 1.59 -9.39
CA SER A 154 6.88 1.60 -9.68
C SER A 154 7.26 2.69 -10.70
N LEU A 155 6.37 3.06 -11.61
CA LEU A 155 6.70 4.03 -12.68
C LEU A 155 7.08 5.43 -12.14
N PRO A 156 6.36 6.03 -11.16
CA PRO A 156 6.75 7.31 -10.58
C PRO A 156 8.13 7.31 -9.95
N THR A 157 8.57 6.19 -9.37
CA THR A 157 9.92 6.11 -8.76
C THR A 157 11.00 6.00 -9.83
N ILE A 158 10.71 5.30 -10.93
CA ILE A 158 11.59 5.22 -12.10
C ILE A 158 11.72 6.59 -12.77
N ILE A 159 10.59 7.23 -13.10
CA ILE A 159 10.55 8.57 -13.75
C ILE A 159 11.10 9.64 -12.81
N GLY A 160 10.74 9.61 -11.53
CA GLY A 160 11.27 10.53 -10.52
C GLY A 160 12.77 10.37 -10.31
N GLY A 161 13.28 9.15 -10.36
CA GLY A 161 14.72 8.89 -10.32
C GLY A 161 15.46 9.42 -11.56
N MET A 162 14.84 9.41 -12.75
CA MET A 162 15.42 10.07 -13.94
C MET A 162 15.62 11.55 -13.68
N ASN A 163 14.69 12.21 -12.98
CA ASN A 163 14.84 13.59 -12.56
C ASN A 163 15.96 13.76 -11.53
N ASN A 164 15.90 13.00 -10.42
CA ASN A 164 16.79 13.19 -9.27
C ASN A 164 18.26 12.84 -9.56
N TYR A 165 18.52 11.88 -10.45
CA TYR A 165 19.86 11.38 -10.74
C TYR A 165 20.33 11.71 -12.17
N GLY A 166 19.42 12.00 -13.10
CA GLY A 166 19.74 12.26 -14.52
C GLY A 166 19.75 13.73 -14.91
N VAL A 167 18.88 14.57 -14.34
CA VAL A 167 18.83 16.00 -14.70
C VAL A 167 20.13 16.69 -14.23
N GLY A 168 20.75 17.43 -15.14
CA GLY A 168 22.09 18.02 -14.96
C GLY A 168 23.24 17.17 -15.51
N ASN A 169 23.05 15.86 -15.72
CA ASN A 169 24.10 14.94 -16.15
C ASN A 169 23.96 14.45 -17.61
N VAL A 170 22.73 14.41 -18.15
CA VAL A 170 22.43 13.72 -19.44
C VAL A 170 22.03 14.67 -20.58
N GLY A 171 21.61 15.90 -20.25
CA GLY A 171 21.26 16.96 -21.21
C GLY A 171 19.81 17.45 -21.11
N GLY A 172 19.50 18.57 -21.78
CA GLY A 172 18.21 19.27 -21.68
C GLY A 172 17.01 18.49 -22.26
N TRP A 173 17.24 17.53 -23.16
CA TRP A 173 16.19 16.68 -23.73
C TRP A 173 15.42 15.91 -22.65
N LEU A 174 16.09 15.58 -21.53
CA LEU A 174 15.50 14.82 -20.44
C LEU A 174 14.32 15.54 -19.80
N ILE A 175 14.35 16.88 -19.73
CA ILE A 175 13.24 17.69 -19.19
C ILE A 175 11.99 17.50 -20.05
N VAL A 176 12.15 17.45 -21.38
CA VAL A 176 11.04 17.20 -22.30
C VAL A 176 10.53 15.78 -22.18
N THR A 177 11.43 14.79 -22.07
CA THR A 177 11.05 13.38 -21.84
C THR A 177 10.27 13.20 -20.55
N LEU A 178 10.71 13.79 -19.44
CA LEU A 178 9.99 13.76 -18.16
C LEU A 178 8.57 14.32 -18.28
N ARG A 179 8.40 15.42 -19.02
CA ARG A 179 7.09 16.01 -19.29
C ARG A 179 6.17 15.07 -20.07
N VAL A 180 6.69 14.41 -21.12
CA VAL A 180 5.92 13.46 -21.92
C VAL A 180 5.51 12.25 -21.08
N LEU A 181 6.47 11.68 -20.34
CA LEU A 181 6.22 10.53 -19.44
C LEU A 181 5.20 10.86 -18.35
N PHE A 182 5.22 12.08 -17.81
CA PHE A 182 4.24 12.54 -16.83
C PHE A 182 2.81 12.49 -17.38
N TRP A 183 2.57 13.03 -18.57
CA TRP A 183 1.22 13.04 -19.17
C TRP A 183 0.74 11.64 -19.56
N ILE A 184 1.64 10.79 -20.07
CA ILE A 184 1.32 9.38 -20.31
C ILE A 184 0.93 8.68 -19.00
N TYR A 185 1.73 8.87 -17.95
CA TYR A 185 1.48 8.28 -16.64
C TYR A 185 0.14 8.74 -16.06
N PHE A 186 -0.14 10.05 -16.07
CA PHE A 186 -1.40 10.62 -15.62
C PHE A 186 -2.60 10.01 -16.36
N ALA A 187 -2.55 10.00 -17.70
CA ALA A 187 -3.65 9.48 -18.51
C ALA A 187 -3.89 7.98 -18.24
N CYS A 188 -2.83 7.18 -18.26
CA CYS A 188 -2.94 5.74 -18.02
C CYS A 188 -3.46 5.42 -16.61
N THR A 189 -2.92 6.07 -15.57
CA THR A 189 -3.31 5.76 -14.19
C THR A 189 -4.70 6.26 -13.83
N LEU A 190 -5.15 7.37 -14.43
CA LEU A 190 -6.54 7.81 -14.30
C LEU A 190 -7.49 6.78 -14.92
N LEU A 191 -7.17 6.26 -16.11
CA LEU A 191 -7.96 5.19 -16.74
C LEU A 191 -7.96 3.92 -15.89
N VAL A 192 -6.79 3.50 -15.37
CA VAL A 192 -6.68 2.33 -14.49
C VAL A 192 -7.56 2.48 -13.26
N ALA A 193 -7.52 3.64 -12.59
CA ALA A 193 -8.38 3.93 -11.46
C ALA A 193 -9.88 3.79 -11.82
N ILE A 194 -10.31 4.43 -12.91
CA ILE A 194 -11.73 4.40 -13.35
C ILE A 194 -12.15 2.96 -13.68
N PHE A 195 -11.39 2.24 -14.50
CA PHE A 195 -11.75 0.90 -14.95
C PHE A 195 -11.69 -0.14 -13.84
N GLN A 196 -10.69 -0.08 -12.94
CA GLN A 196 -10.62 -1.01 -11.82
C GLN A 196 -11.77 -0.80 -10.84
N TYR A 197 -12.10 0.44 -10.45
CA TYR A 197 -13.25 0.67 -9.57
C TYR A 197 -14.56 0.29 -10.25
N TRP A 198 -14.75 0.63 -11.53
CA TRP A 198 -15.91 0.18 -12.29
C TRP A 198 -16.03 -1.35 -12.28
N TYR A 199 -14.94 -2.07 -12.53
CA TYR A 199 -14.93 -3.54 -12.51
C TYR A 199 -15.23 -4.10 -11.12
N LEU A 200 -14.60 -3.56 -10.07
CA LEU A 200 -14.84 -3.97 -8.68
C LEU A 200 -16.31 -3.75 -8.27
N PHE A 201 -16.94 -2.66 -8.72
CA PHE A 201 -18.35 -2.39 -8.43
C PHE A 201 -19.32 -3.23 -9.27
N ALA A 202 -18.99 -3.49 -10.55
CA ALA A 202 -19.88 -4.18 -11.47
C ALA A 202 -19.84 -5.71 -11.32
N SER A 203 -18.67 -6.27 -11.01
CA SER A 203 -18.42 -7.72 -11.14
C SER A 203 -18.13 -8.42 -9.82
N ARG A 204 -18.01 -7.70 -8.69
CA ARG A 204 -17.55 -8.27 -7.41
C ARG A 204 -18.38 -7.81 -6.22
N THR A 205 -18.76 -8.77 -5.37
CA THR A 205 -19.28 -8.52 -4.03
C THR A 205 -18.11 -8.57 -3.03
N LEU A 206 -17.52 -7.40 -2.77
CA LEU A 206 -16.45 -7.27 -1.78
C LEU A 206 -17.04 -7.23 -0.36
N LEU A 207 -16.90 -8.34 0.38
CA LEU A 207 -17.37 -8.42 1.76
C LEU A 207 -16.44 -7.64 2.70
N VAL A 208 -16.99 -6.87 3.63
CA VAL A 208 -16.21 -6.10 4.63
C VAL A 208 -15.25 -7.00 5.42
N LYS A 209 -15.66 -8.24 5.71
CA LYS A 209 -14.80 -9.27 6.34
C LYS A 209 -13.48 -9.51 5.61
N SER A 210 -13.52 -9.45 4.28
CA SER A 210 -12.36 -9.67 3.40
C SER A 210 -11.56 -8.41 3.10
N MET A 211 -11.95 -7.27 3.69
CA MET A 211 -11.25 -6.01 3.48
C MET A 211 -9.80 -6.14 3.94
N ALA A 212 -8.90 -5.78 3.03
CA ALA A 212 -7.48 -5.68 3.24
C ALA A 212 -7.02 -4.27 2.85
N PRO A 213 -5.94 -3.75 3.47
CA PRO A 213 -5.37 -2.46 3.09
C PRO A 213 -5.03 -2.31 1.60
N SER A 214 -4.81 -3.43 0.89
CA SER A 214 -4.60 -3.45 -0.56
C SER A 214 -5.77 -2.88 -1.37
N TRP A 215 -6.97 -2.73 -0.80
CA TRP A 215 -8.12 -2.10 -1.47
C TRP A 215 -7.87 -0.62 -1.80
N ILE A 216 -6.87 0.02 -1.18
CA ILE A 216 -6.42 1.38 -1.51
C ILE A 216 -5.60 1.38 -2.81
N LEU A 217 -4.92 0.28 -3.15
CA LEU A 217 -3.98 0.24 -4.26
C LEU A 217 -4.58 0.68 -5.60
N PRO A 218 -5.84 0.38 -5.98
CA PRO A 218 -6.40 0.84 -7.25
C PRO A 218 -6.42 2.35 -7.46
N ILE A 219 -6.63 3.17 -6.42
CA ILE A 219 -6.57 4.65 -6.55
C ILE A 219 -5.14 5.21 -6.41
N PHE A 220 -4.23 4.41 -5.86
CA PHE A 220 -2.91 4.87 -5.44
C PHE A 220 -2.05 5.35 -6.62
N PRO A 221 -2.02 4.69 -7.80
CA PRO A 221 -1.25 5.17 -8.95
C PRO A 221 -1.61 6.58 -9.40
N VAL A 222 -2.90 6.89 -9.56
CA VAL A 222 -3.31 8.24 -10.00
C VAL A 222 -2.91 9.27 -8.95
N MET A 223 -3.02 8.94 -7.65
CA MET A 223 -2.54 9.79 -6.56
C MET A 223 -1.05 10.13 -6.71
N LEU A 224 -0.19 9.17 -7.08
CA LEU A 224 1.25 9.42 -7.27
C LEU A 224 1.58 10.32 -8.47
N THR A 225 0.61 10.68 -9.31
CA THR A 225 0.79 11.78 -10.26
C THR A 225 1.11 13.08 -9.52
N GLY A 226 0.51 13.33 -8.35
CA GLY A 226 0.84 14.49 -7.51
C GLY A 226 2.26 14.44 -6.96
N THR A 227 2.72 13.25 -6.55
CA THR A 227 4.11 13.02 -6.11
C THR A 227 5.09 13.26 -7.28
N LEU A 228 4.77 12.76 -8.47
CA LEU A 228 5.60 12.95 -9.65
C LEU A 228 5.63 14.43 -10.09
N ALA A 229 4.50 15.13 -10.01
CA ALA A 229 4.41 16.56 -10.27
C ALA A 229 5.34 17.37 -9.33
N ASN A 230 5.35 17.06 -8.03
CA ASN A 230 6.32 17.63 -7.08
C ASN A 230 7.77 17.48 -7.59
N ILE A 231 8.14 16.28 -8.02
CA ILE A 231 9.54 15.96 -8.40
C ILE A 231 9.99 16.73 -9.65
N ILE A 232 9.14 16.84 -10.67
CA ILE A 232 9.57 17.34 -11.99
C ILE A 232 9.20 18.80 -12.26
N ALA A 233 8.21 19.37 -11.55
CA ALA A 233 7.60 20.65 -11.94
C ALA A 233 8.62 21.81 -11.96
N SER A 234 9.49 21.91 -10.96
CA SER A 234 10.48 22.99 -10.84
C SER A 234 11.43 23.09 -12.04
N ASN A 235 11.72 21.95 -12.69
CA ASN A 235 12.60 21.88 -13.86
C ASN A 235 11.88 22.20 -15.19
N GLN A 236 10.55 22.37 -15.18
CA GLN A 236 9.78 22.66 -16.39
C GLN A 236 9.66 24.17 -16.63
N PRO A 237 9.57 24.62 -17.89
CA PRO A 237 9.28 26.01 -18.20
C PRO A 237 7.89 26.42 -17.68
N PRO A 238 7.66 27.69 -17.33
CA PRO A 238 6.41 28.14 -16.69
C PRO A 238 5.13 27.72 -17.42
N GLU A 239 5.12 27.74 -18.76
CA GLU A 239 3.95 27.35 -19.54
C GLU A 239 3.58 25.87 -19.44
N GLN A 240 4.54 25.01 -19.13
CA GLN A 240 4.34 23.57 -18.94
C GLN A 240 4.23 23.18 -17.46
N ARG A 241 4.87 23.97 -16.59
CA ARG A 241 4.89 23.76 -15.14
C ARG A 241 3.51 23.88 -14.52
N LEU A 242 2.76 24.93 -14.86
CA LEU A 242 1.45 25.17 -14.26
C LEU A 242 0.44 24.04 -14.56
N PRO A 243 0.27 23.56 -15.82
CA PRO A 243 -0.57 22.41 -16.10
C PRO A 243 -0.18 21.13 -15.35
N ILE A 244 1.12 20.85 -15.19
CA ILE A 244 1.61 19.70 -14.43
C ILE A 244 1.20 19.81 -12.96
N ILE A 245 1.36 21.00 -12.35
CA ILE A 245 0.93 21.26 -10.97
C ILE A 245 -0.58 21.09 -10.82
N VAL A 246 -1.39 21.61 -11.76
CA VAL A 246 -2.85 21.48 -11.73
C VAL A 246 -3.27 20.01 -11.80
N ALA A 247 -2.71 19.24 -12.74
CA ALA A 247 -2.96 17.81 -12.86
C ALA A 247 -2.51 17.04 -11.60
N GLY A 248 -1.37 17.42 -11.03
CA GLY A 248 -0.83 16.86 -9.79
C GLY A 248 -1.76 17.09 -8.60
N VAL A 249 -2.21 18.33 -8.38
CA VAL A 249 -3.14 18.69 -7.29
C VAL A 249 -4.46 17.96 -7.45
N ALA A 250 -5.04 17.93 -8.67
CA ALA A 250 -6.30 17.24 -8.93
C ALA A 250 -6.20 15.73 -8.65
N SER A 251 -5.12 15.10 -9.11
CA SER A 251 -4.89 13.67 -8.91
C SER A 251 -4.63 13.32 -7.44
N GLN A 252 -3.89 14.18 -6.73
CA GLN A 252 -3.65 14.02 -5.30
C GLN A 252 -4.95 14.14 -4.50
N GLY A 253 -5.79 15.12 -4.84
CA GLY A 253 -7.11 15.30 -4.23
C GLY A 253 -8.00 14.06 -4.40
N LEU A 254 -8.11 13.55 -5.63
CA LEU A 254 -8.86 12.32 -5.91
C LEU A 254 -8.36 11.14 -5.07
N GLY A 255 -7.04 10.91 -5.08
CA GLY A 255 -6.42 9.81 -4.33
C GLY A 255 -6.64 9.90 -2.82
N TRP A 256 -6.40 11.08 -2.24
CA TRP A 256 -6.62 11.35 -0.82
C TRP A 256 -8.07 11.12 -0.41
N THR A 257 -9.03 11.66 -1.16
CA THR A 257 -10.45 11.55 -0.83
C THR A 257 -10.91 10.09 -0.84
N VAL A 258 -10.55 9.31 -1.86
CA VAL A 258 -10.90 7.88 -1.92
C VAL A 258 -10.20 7.09 -0.81
N ALA A 259 -8.94 7.39 -0.52
CA ALA A 259 -8.22 6.74 0.58
C ALA A 259 -8.90 6.97 1.94
N VAL A 260 -9.38 8.18 2.23
CA VAL A 260 -10.13 8.49 3.45
C VAL A 260 -11.43 7.69 3.54
N MET A 261 -12.15 7.52 2.43
CA MET A 261 -13.34 6.65 2.40
C MET A 261 -13.00 5.19 2.73
N ILE A 262 -11.88 4.69 2.20
CA ILE A 262 -11.43 3.31 2.46
C ILE A 262 -10.92 3.15 3.90
N TYR A 263 -10.33 4.19 4.52
CA TYR A 263 -9.97 4.16 5.93
C TYR A 263 -11.17 3.90 6.84
N ALA A 264 -12.32 4.51 6.54
CA ALA A 264 -13.54 4.25 7.30
C ALA A 264 -13.92 2.76 7.26
N VAL A 265 -13.86 2.15 6.07
CA VAL A 265 -14.13 0.71 5.89
C VAL A 265 -13.10 -0.15 6.63
N MET A 266 -11.81 0.23 6.58
CA MET A 266 -10.75 -0.47 7.31
C MET A 266 -10.98 -0.44 8.83
N ILE A 267 -11.40 0.71 9.36
CA ILE A 267 -11.72 0.86 10.79
C ILE A 267 -12.88 -0.05 11.17
N VAL A 268 -13.96 -0.08 10.38
CA VAL A 268 -15.09 -1.01 10.60
C VAL A 268 -14.60 -2.47 10.61
N ARG A 269 -13.78 -2.86 9.63
CA ARG A 269 -13.21 -4.22 9.58
C ARG A 269 -12.34 -4.54 10.79
N LEU A 270 -11.55 -3.58 11.29
CA LEU A 270 -10.74 -3.77 12.49
C LEU A 270 -11.60 -3.90 13.76
N PHE A 271 -12.72 -3.18 13.86
CA PHE A 271 -13.65 -3.33 14.98
C PHE A 271 -14.39 -4.68 14.96
N GLU A 272 -14.83 -5.14 13.79
CA GLU A 272 -15.61 -6.38 13.68
C GLU A 272 -14.75 -7.64 13.74
N TYR A 273 -13.57 -7.63 13.11
CA TYR A 273 -12.75 -8.83 12.91
C TYR A 273 -11.37 -8.77 13.57
N GLY A 274 -11.03 -7.67 14.25
CA GLY A 274 -9.74 -7.49 14.91
C GLY A 274 -8.57 -7.32 13.95
N LEU A 275 -7.35 -7.59 14.42
CA LEU A 275 -6.13 -7.44 13.62
C LEU A 275 -6.04 -8.48 12.49
N PRO A 276 -5.42 -8.12 11.34
CA PRO A 276 -5.12 -9.10 10.29
C PRO A 276 -4.22 -10.25 10.81
N PRO A 277 -4.23 -11.40 10.12
CA PRO A 277 -3.28 -12.48 10.38
C PRO A 277 -1.83 -11.95 10.36
N PRO A 278 -0.90 -12.49 11.17
CA PRO A 278 0.46 -11.96 11.31
C PRO A 278 1.16 -11.62 9.97
N ASN A 279 1.11 -12.51 8.99
CA ASN A 279 1.74 -12.33 7.67
C ASN A 279 1.14 -11.17 6.83
N ALA A 280 -0.08 -10.74 7.12
CA ALA A 280 -0.76 -9.65 6.42
C ALA A 280 -0.62 -8.30 7.14
N ARG A 281 -0.13 -8.29 8.39
CA ARG A 281 0.03 -7.05 9.19
C ARG A 281 0.96 -6.01 8.59
N PRO A 282 2.07 -6.36 7.90
CA PRO A 282 2.86 -5.37 7.16
C PRO A 282 2.02 -4.54 6.19
N GLY A 283 0.97 -5.14 5.60
CA GLY A 283 0.05 -4.45 4.70
C GLY A 283 -0.68 -3.27 5.35
N MET A 284 -0.80 -3.21 6.68
CA MET A 284 -1.40 -2.07 7.37
C MET A 284 -0.64 -0.76 7.13
N PHE A 285 0.66 -0.82 6.82
CA PHE A 285 1.43 0.35 6.44
C PHE A 285 0.97 0.98 5.12
N ILE A 286 0.21 0.27 4.27
CA ILE A 286 -0.40 0.88 3.08
C ILE A 286 -1.27 2.08 3.47
N CYS A 287 -1.90 2.07 4.65
CA CYS A 287 -2.68 3.20 5.18
C CYS A 287 -1.83 4.40 5.63
N VAL A 288 -0.51 4.26 5.77
CA VAL A 288 0.39 5.39 6.06
C VAL A 288 0.67 6.20 4.80
N GLY A 289 0.72 5.50 3.67
CA GLY A 289 1.15 6.03 2.38
C GLY A 289 0.35 7.24 1.92
N PRO A 290 -1.00 7.20 1.85
CA PRO A 290 -1.78 8.34 1.35
C PRO A 290 -1.53 9.64 2.11
N ALA A 291 -1.34 9.60 3.43
CA ALA A 291 -1.01 10.80 4.19
C ALA A 291 0.39 11.33 3.82
N GLY A 292 1.41 10.45 3.82
CA GLY A 292 2.79 10.83 3.50
C GLY A 292 2.95 11.40 2.09
N PHE A 293 2.43 10.71 1.07
CA PHE A 293 2.52 11.17 -0.31
C PHE A 293 1.69 12.42 -0.59
N THR A 294 0.57 12.63 0.13
CA THR A 294 -0.21 13.89 0.03
C THR A 294 0.57 15.08 0.56
N ILE A 295 1.19 14.96 1.73
CA ILE A 295 2.04 16.02 2.30
C ILE A 295 3.19 16.38 1.36
N LEU A 296 3.89 15.35 0.88
CA LEU A 296 4.98 15.49 -0.07
C LEU A 296 4.52 16.24 -1.33
N ALA A 297 3.38 15.87 -1.89
CA ALA A 297 2.85 16.49 -3.10
C ALA A 297 2.42 17.95 -2.86
N LEU A 298 1.71 18.24 -1.76
CA LEU A 298 1.19 19.58 -1.46
C LEU A 298 2.32 20.59 -1.22
N ILE A 299 3.28 20.27 -0.33
CA ILE A 299 4.42 21.16 -0.06
C ILE A 299 5.30 21.29 -1.31
N GLY A 300 5.54 20.18 -1.99
CA GLY A 300 6.38 20.15 -3.17
C GLY A 300 5.87 21.01 -4.32
N MET A 301 4.59 20.85 -4.67
CA MET A 301 3.97 21.61 -5.74
C MET A 301 3.76 23.08 -5.37
N SER A 302 3.49 23.42 -4.09
CA SER A 302 3.38 24.82 -3.67
C SER A 302 4.72 25.56 -3.80
N ASN A 303 5.84 24.88 -3.55
CA ASN A 303 7.18 25.42 -3.77
C ASN A 303 7.58 25.52 -5.25
N ALA A 304 6.91 24.77 -6.13
CA ALA A 304 7.18 24.77 -7.57
C ALA A 304 6.33 25.80 -8.34
N LEU A 305 5.47 26.59 -7.70
CA LEU A 305 4.59 27.53 -8.39
C LEU A 305 5.40 28.54 -9.23
N PRO A 306 5.02 28.81 -10.50
CA PRO A 306 5.77 29.70 -11.37
C PRO A 306 5.50 31.17 -11.04
N GLU A 307 6.45 31.80 -10.34
CA GLU A 307 6.44 33.25 -10.09
C GLU A 307 6.37 34.04 -11.40
N GLY A 308 5.60 35.14 -11.41
CA GLY A 308 5.51 36.02 -12.58
C GLY A 308 4.82 35.43 -13.82
N TYR A 309 4.19 34.25 -13.72
CA TYR A 309 3.48 33.62 -14.84
C TYR A 309 1.97 33.48 -14.59
N GLY A 310 1.16 33.80 -15.62
CA GLY A 310 -0.28 33.55 -15.62
C GLY A 310 -1.04 34.17 -14.43
N TYR A 311 -1.75 33.33 -13.67
CA TYR A 311 -2.49 33.75 -12.48
C TYR A 311 -1.58 34.35 -11.39
N PHE A 312 -0.37 33.82 -11.22
CA PHE A 312 0.57 34.23 -10.19
C PHE A 312 1.27 35.56 -10.50
N ALA A 313 1.36 35.94 -11.78
CA ALA A 313 1.78 37.29 -12.18
C ALA A 313 0.77 38.36 -11.71
N LYS A 314 -0.52 38.03 -11.78
CA LYS A 314 -1.62 38.94 -11.43
C LYS A 314 -1.92 38.96 -9.93
N ASN A 315 -1.57 37.89 -9.21
CA ASN A 315 -1.85 37.71 -7.79
C ASN A 315 -0.59 37.30 -7.03
N PRO A 316 0.34 38.24 -6.74
CA PRO A 316 1.62 37.91 -6.11
C PRO A 316 1.48 37.28 -4.71
N THR A 317 0.41 37.62 -3.98
CA THR A 317 0.13 37.06 -2.65
C THR A 317 -0.34 35.60 -2.68
N ALA A 318 -0.70 35.07 -3.84
CA ALA A 318 -1.22 33.71 -3.96
C ALA A 318 -0.15 32.64 -3.67
N ILE A 319 1.11 32.86 -4.03
CA ILE A 319 2.18 31.88 -3.78
C ILE A 319 2.42 31.72 -2.27
N PRO A 320 2.71 32.78 -1.49
CA PRO A 320 2.84 32.66 -0.04
C PRO A 320 1.60 32.07 0.63
N ALA A 321 0.39 32.44 0.17
CA ALA A 321 -0.84 31.89 0.72
C ALA A 321 -0.98 30.38 0.48
N LEU A 322 -0.67 29.90 -0.73
CA LEU A 322 -0.70 28.48 -1.07
C LEU A 322 0.39 27.68 -0.34
N GLN A 323 1.58 28.26 -0.14
CA GLN A 323 2.64 27.65 0.66
C GLN A 323 2.25 27.52 2.14
N ALA A 324 1.72 28.59 2.74
CA ALA A 324 1.24 28.55 4.12
C ALA A 324 0.09 27.55 4.30
N MET A 325 -0.85 27.51 3.36
CA MET A 325 -1.94 26.54 3.36
C MET A 325 -1.43 25.11 3.20
N ALA A 326 -0.48 24.87 2.28
CA ALA A 326 0.12 23.56 2.07
C ALA A 326 0.80 23.05 3.36
N LEU A 327 1.54 23.91 4.06
CA LEU A 327 2.16 23.55 5.34
C LEU A 327 1.13 23.23 6.42
N PHE A 328 0.13 24.10 6.60
CA PHE A 328 -0.92 23.92 7.62
C PHE A 328 -1.69 22.60 7.40
N VAL A 329 -2.15 22.36 6.17
CA VAL A 329 -2.85 21.13 5.78
C VAL A 329 -1.93 19.91 5.93
N SER A 330 -0.64 20.05 5.64
CA SER A 330 0.32 18.96 5.78
C SER A 330 0.49 18.51 7.22
N ILE A 331 0.61 19.45 8.16
CA ILE A 331 0.70 19.12 9.59
C ILE A 331 -0.59 18.46 10.08
N PHE A 332 -1.76 18.94 9.62
CA PHE A 332 -3.05 18.33 9.92
C PHE A 332 -3.14 16.86 9.44
N ILE A 333 -2.77 16.62 8.17
CA ILE A 333 -2.79 15.27 7.56
C ILE A 333 -1.72 14.36 8.19
N TRP A 334 -0.58 14.91 8.61
CA TRP A 334 0.52 14.14 9.16
C TRP A 334 0.11 13.30 10.37
N MET A 335 -0.73 13.86 11.26
CA MET A 335 -1.18 13.13 12.45
C MET A 335 -2.01 11.89 12.11
N ILE A 336 -2.79 11.94 11.01
CA ILE A 336 -3.54 10.77 10.52
C ILE A 336 -2.56 9.68 10.04
N GLY A 337 -1.51 10.08 9.30
CA GLY A 337 -0.45 9.17 8.89
C GLY A 337 0.31 8.56 10.06
N PHE A 338 0.67 9.39 11.05
CA PHE A 338 1.34 8.95 12.28
C PHE A 338 0.50 7.94 13.08
N TRP A 339 -0.81 8.18 13.18
CA TRP A 339 -1.71 7.26 13.86
C TRP A 339 -1.74 5.88 13.19
N TRP A 340 -1.88 5.82 11.85
CA TRP A 340 -1.79 4.56 11.11
C TRP A 340 -0.40 3.91 11.23
N PHE A 341 0.67 4.71 11.23
CA PHE A 341 2.04 4.24 11.40
C PHE A 341 2.22 3.56 12.77
N ALA A 342 1.75 4.20 13.84
CA ALA A 342 1.82 3.67 15.20
C ALA A 342 1.01 2.37 15.32
N LEU A 343 -0.22 2.34 14.80
CA LEU A 343 -1.07 1.15 14.81
C LEU A 343 -0.43 -0.02 14.04
N ALA A 344 0.10 0.24 12.83
CA ALA A 344 0.75 -0.77 12.01
C ALA A 344 2.03 -1.29 12.70
N THR A 345 2.83 -0.41 13.30
CA THR A 345 4.05 -0.76 14.03
C THR A 345 3.73 -1.68 15.21
N ILE A 346 2.78 -1.29 16.08
CA ILE A 346 2.37 -2.11 17.23
C ILE A 346 1.83 -3.46 16.76
N SER A 347 1.01 -3.47 15.69
CA SER A 347 0.43 -4.70 15.14
C SER A 347 1.49 -5.68 14.62
N VAL A 348 2.50 -5.18 13.91
CA VAL A 348 3.64 -5.97 13.42
C VAL A 348 4.48 -6.49 14.58
N LEU A 349 4.83 -5.64 15.55
CA LEU A 349 5.61 -6.06 16.73
C LEU A 349 4.89 -7.14 17.54
N TYR A 350 3.57 -7.02 17.72
CA TYR A 350 2.75 -8.02 18.38
C TYR A 350 2.73 -9.38 17.64
N GLY A 351 2.93 -9.38 16.31
CA GLY A 351 2.88 -10.57 15.45
C GLY A 351 4.23 -11.13 15.03
N ILE A 352 5.34 -10.43 15.32
CA ILE A 352 6.62 -10.62 14.64
C ILE A 352 7.17 -12.05 14.72
N LYS A 353 6.95 -12.74 15.84
CA LYS A 353 7.42 -14.13 16.05
C LYS A 353 6.68 -15.16 15.19
N GLN A 354 5.49 -14.81 14.71
CA GLN A 354 4.62 -15.69 13.91
C GLN A 354 4.67 -15.34 12.42
N MET A 355 5.42 -14.28 12.06
CA MET A 355 5.51 -13.81 10.68
C MET A 355 6.52 -14.60 9.85
N SER A 356 6.15 -14.87 8.61
CA SER A 356 7.03 -15.30 7.54
C SER A 356 7.09 -14.23 6.45
N PHE A 357 8.18 -14.26 5.67
CA PHE A 357 8.30 -13.36 4.53
C PHE A 357 7.23 -13.67 3.48
N SER A 358 6.74 -12.61 2.85
CA SER A 358 5.73 -12.52 1.79
C SER A 358 5.91 -11.17 1.11
N LEU A 359 5.42 -11.00 -0.12
CA LEU A 359 5.58 -9.75 -0.88
C LEU A 359 4.95 -8.55 -0.16
N VAL A 360 3.92 -8.78 0.65
CA VAL A 360 3.28 -7.77 1.52
C VAL A 360 4.26 -7.11 2.49
N ASN A 361 5.38 -7.77 2.87
CA ASN A 361 6.39 -7.17 3.75
C ASN A 361 7.06 -5.91 3.16
N TRP A 362 7.04 -5.74 1.83
CA TRP A 362 7.51 -4.51 1.19
C TRP A 362 6.70 -3.27 1.58
N ALA A 363 5.48 -3.44 2.11
CA ALA A 363 4.72 -2.33 2.70
C ALA A 363 5.42 -1.72 3.95
N LEU A 364 6.40 -2.39 4.56
CA LEU A 364 7.25 -1.79 5.60
C LEU A 364 8.19 -0.70 5.05
N VAL A 365 8.43 -0.67 3.73
CA VAL A 365 9.36 0.28 3.09
C VAL A 365 8.60 1.38 2.36
N PHE A 366 7.83 1.05 1.32
CA PHE A 366 7.33 2.06 0.37
C PHE A 366 6.42 3.15 0.98
N PRO A 367 5.35 2.83 1.74
CA PRO A 367 4.56 3.85 2.42
C PRO A 367 5.38 4.71 3.40
N ASN A 368 6.35 4.08 4.08
CA ASN A 368 7.20 4.75 5.06
C ASN A 368 8.24 5.66 4.40
N VAL A 369 8.65 5.39 3.15
CA VAL A 369 9.42 6.34 2.34
C VAL A 369 8.64 7.65 2.21
N GLY A 370 7.40 7.60 1.71
CA GLY A 370 6.58 8.79 1.53
C GLY A 370 6.34 9.54 2.83
N PHE A 371 6.07 8.81 3.92
CA PHE A 371 5.89 9.39 5.25
C PHE A 371 7.18 10.02 5.82
N THR A 372 8.34 9.42 5.57
CA THR A 372 9.64 9.97 5.99
C THR A 372 9.96 11.26 5.24
N ILE A 373 9.75 11.28 3.91
CA ILE A 373 9.95 12.49 3.11
C ILE A 373 8.97 13.59 3.55
N ALA A 374 7.73 13.24 3.90
CA ALA A 374 6.78 14.20 4.46
C ALA A 374 7.30 14.86 5.74
N VAL A 375 7.89 14.10 6.66
CA VAL A 375 8.54 14.63 7.87
C VAL A 375 9.70 15.57 7.51
N ILE A 376 10.54 15.18 6.57
CA ILE A 376 11.66 16.01 6.09
C ILE A 376 11.14 17.33 5.53
N ASN A 377 10.12 17.28 4.65
CA ASN A 377 9.54 18.48 4.03
C ASN A 377 8.89 19.40 5.08
N ILE A 378 8.15 18.86 6.05
CA ILE A 378 7.60 19.64 7.16
C ILE A 378 8.73 20.29 7.96
N GLY A 379 9.80 19.55 8.26
CA GLY A 379 10.96 20.07 8.98
C GLY A 379 11.68 21.19 8.23
N GLN A 380 11.78 21.10 6.91
CA GLN A 380 12.33 22.15 6.06
C GLN A 380 11.45 23.41 6.08
N GLN A 381 10.12 23.24 5.95
CA GLN A 381 9.17 24.35 5.94
C GLN A 381 9.05 25.06 7.29
N LEU A 382 9.22 24.33 8.40
CA LEU A 382 9.24 24.89 9.76
C LEU A 382 10.64 25.33 10.20
N GLU A 383 11.65 25.16 9.35
CA GLU A 383 13.06 25.42 9.65
C GLU A 383 13.54 24.75 10.96
N SER A 384 12.98 23.56 11.26
CA SER A 384 13.15 22.89 12.54
C SER A 384 14.16 21.75 12.47
N GLN A 385 15.36 21.99 13.01
CA GLN A 385 16.42 20.98 13.08
C GLN A 385 15.99 19.70 13.81
N GLY A 386 15.16 19.82 14.85
CA GLY A 386 14.63 18.65 15.57
C GLY A 386 13.82 17.72 14.65
N ILE A 387 12.94 18.27 13.82
CA ILE A 387 12.13 17.50 12.87
C ILE A 387 13.01 16.90 11.76
N LEU A 388 14.02 17.64 11.29
CA LEU A 388 14.97 17.14 10.30
C LEU A 388 15.78 15.93 10.80
N TRP A 389 16.19 15.93 12.08
CA TRP A 389 16.82 14.77 12.70
C TRP A 389 15.87 13.58 12.82
N VAL A 390 14.60 13.80 13.15
CA VAL A 390 13.58 12.74 13.12
C VAL A 390 13.48 12.13 11.72
N GLY A 391 13.41 12.96 10.66
CA GLY A 391 13.41 12.48 9.28
C GLY A 391 14.66 11.66 8.90
N SER A 392 15.82 12.03 9.44
CA SER A 392 17.08 11.31 9.22
C SER A 392 17.10 9.95 9.93
N ILE A 393 16.63 9.89 11.18
CA ILE A 393 16.49 8.64 11.94
C ILE A 393 15.50 7.70 11.24
N MET A 394 14.35 8.22 10.81
CA MET A 394 13.37 7.45 10.03
C MET A 394 13.99 6.91 8.73
N SER A 395 14.84 7.68 8.06
CA SER A 395 15.52 7.25 6.84
C SER A 395 16.49 6.08 7.09
N ILE A 396 17.22 6.11 8.21
CA ILE A 396 18.08 4.99 8.64
C ILE A 396 17.25 3.74 8.94
N LEU A 397 16.09 3.89 9.59
CA LEU A 397 15.19 2.77 9.86
C LEU A 397 14.62 2.17 8.57
N VAL A 398 14.20 3.01 7.62
CA VAL A 398 13.74 2.56 6.29
C VAL A 398 14.85 1.81 5.56
N PHE A 399 16.10 2.28 5.62
CA PHE A 399 17.25 1.59 5.04
C PHE A 399 17.47 0.21 5.67
N ALA A 400 17.43 0.10 7.00
CA ALA A 400 17.60 -1.18 7.70
C ALA A 400 16.49 -2.19 7.33
N ILE A 401 15.24 -1.72 7.25
CA ILE A 401 14.09 -2.54 6.83
C ILE A 401 14.22 -2.95 5.35
N TRP A 402 14.66 -2.04 4.48
CA TRP A 402 14.87 -2.33 3.07
C TRP A 402 15.93 -3.43 2.87
N LEU A 403 17.07 -3.35 3.57
CA LEU A 403 18.09 -4.41 3.56
C LEU A 403 17.56 -5.75 4.08
N PHE A 404 16.83 -5.72 5.19
CA PHE A 404 16.21 -6.92 5.76
C PHE A 404 15.24 -7.58 4.77
N ASN A 405 14.37 -6.79 4.15
CA ASN A 405 13.41 -7.28 3.15
C ASN A 405 14.11 -7.81 1.91
N LEU A 406 15.16 -7.14 1.42
CA LEU A 406 15.94 -7.60 0.26
C LEU A 406 16.58 -8.96 0.53
N TYR A 407 17.20 -9.13 1.71
CA TYR A 407 17.76 -10.41 2.14
C TYR A 407 16.70 -11.50 2.29
N ALA A 408 15.59 -11.19 2.97
CA ALA A 408 14.49 -12.14 3.19
C ALA A 408 13.83 -12.56 1.87
N HIS A 409 13.69 -11.62 0.93
CA HIS A 409 13.19 -11.87 -0.42
C HIS A 409 14.12 -12.79 -1.21
N ALA A 410 15.41 -12.45 -1.30
CA ALA A 410 16.39 -13.28 -1.99
C ALA A 410 16.43 -14.71 -1.39
N ARG A 411 16.44 -14.82 -0.06
CA ARG A 411 16.36 -16.11 0.64
C ARG A 411 15.06 -16.87 0.31
N ALA A 412 13.90 -16.22 0.30
CA ALA A 412 12.63 -16.86 -0.02
C ALA A 412 12.60 -17.43 -1.45
N VAL A 413 13.17 -16.70 -2.41
CA VAL A 413 13.30 -17.15 -3.80
C VAL A 413 14.26 -18.34 -3.94
N LEU A 414 15.42 -18.28 -3.28
CA LEU A 414 16.45 -19.33 -3.31
C LEU A 414 16.00 -20.61 -2.59
N THR A 415 15.24 -20.47 -1.50
CA THR A 415 14.70 -21.60 -0.73
C THR A 415 13.39 -22.17 -1.30
N LYS A 416 12.99 -21.77 -2.52
CA LYS A 416 11.74 -22.19 -3.18
C LYS A 416 10.48 -21.99 -2.29
N ARG A 417 10.42 -20.87 -1.55
CA ARG A 417 9.26 -20.47 -0.73
C ARG A 417 8.35 -19.46 -1.43
N MET A 418 8.74 -19.03 -2.64
CA MET A 418 8.02 -18.10 -3.51
C MET A 418 8.07 -18.63 -4.94
N MET A 419 7.10 -18.23 -5.77
CA MET A 419 6.85 -18.74 -7.11
C MET A 419 6.56 -20.25 -7.10
N MET A 420 5.68 -20.67 -6.19
CA MET A 420 5.28 -22.06 -6.02
C MET A 420 3.76 -22.14 -5.86
N PRO A 421 3.12 -23.25 -6.28
CA PRO A 421 1.70 -23.52 -6.08
C PRO A 421 1.20 -23.13 -4.68
N GLY A 422 0.15 -22.29 -4.63
CA GLY A 422 -0.53 -21.92 -3.39
C GLY A 422 0.30 -21.09 -2.40
N GLN A 423 1.44 -20.51 -2.79
CA GLN A 423 2.29 -19.70 -1.89
C GLN A 423 2.09 -18.19 -2.01
N ASP A 424 1.85 -17.68 -3.23
CA ASP A 424 1.79 -16.24 -3.52
C ASP A 424 0.33 -15.75 -3.69
N GLU A 425 0.09 -14.59 -4.32
CA GLU A 425 -1.22 -13.94 -4.43
C GLU A 425 -2.18 -14.62 -5.43
N ASP A 426 -1.73 -15.66 -6.11
CA ASP A 426 -2.44 -16.54 -7.05
C ASP A 426 -3.02 -17.81 -6.37
N LYS A 427 -2.97 -17.89 -5.03
CA LYS A 427 -3.64 -18.95 -4.25
C LYS A 427 -5.09 -19.14 -4.71
N GLY A 428 -5.42 -20.38 -5.09
CA GLY A 428 -6.77 -20.79 -5.49
C GLY A 428 -6.95 -21.03 -6.98
N GLU A 429 -5.99 -20.67 -7.85
CA GLU A 429 -6.09 -20.92 -9.30
C GLU A 429 -6.12 -22.42 -9.66
N GLU A 430 -5.61 -23.31 -8.81
CA GLU A 430 -5.56 -24.77 -9.06
C GLU A 430 -6.88 -25.50 -8.73
N GLU A 431 -7.80 -24.88 -7.99
CA GLU A 431 -9.12 -25.48 -7.69
C GLU A 431 -10.16 -25.23 -8.80
N GLU A 432 -9.82 -24.38 -9.79
CA GLU A 432 -10.71 -23.99 -10.90
C GLU A 432 -10.32 -24.62 -12.27
N GLU A 433 -9.28 -25.45 -12.33
CA GLU A 433 -8.94 -26.31 -13.50
C GLU A 433 -9.50 -27.73 -13.31
#